data_AF-F8C6N4-F1
#
_entry.id   AF-F8C6N4-F1
#
_cell.length_a   1.000
_cell.length_b   1.000
_cell.length_c   1.000
_cell.angle_alpha   90.00
_cell.angle_beta   90.00
_cell.angle_gamma   90.00
#
_symmetry.space_group_name_H-M   'P 1'
#
loop_
_entity.id
_entity.type
_entity.pdbx_description
1 polymer ?
#
loop_
_entity_poly.entity_id
_entity_poly.type
_entity_poly.pdbx_seq_one_letter_code
_entity_poly.pdbx_strand_id
1 'polypeptide(L)'
;MHRLSLFVTVLLLTGGAHAADDAALWQAAYTLDKPGKGEAAEASLRQGGAAAYDVLTKLARVSGEERALAMAAGQRMCPMFLTHRMGMHALASQSRLPEKLSKLALDMLVQSPELRQRAASSAEPFDRALALLASEAVPDALPGAVERMGKEQEPWLVLWATHFVGCVTQQDRAKAATLNALLKPLSERAQALRDTQVCQEPAEVAPHWVELLASGTATVQGWSRNGDELRIPVSAGPGESLDVLPNCAVALYEAVAERGRHVRELLIPVATEQWRAAGARQAAGARAVKDLEHYPEAQRNQLAAKLVNAGFTVPVKVTFQTERAYVQEEQLEAAARQGAPEAKAAILQAAFCRDSGSGSPVSLLGFVKGREAADLAHQLARKCPRALPDATAALVRLKDKRALPLLGPALAAPDGVRDSLREALMESLTPQVTTKLRALAAKKAAGAEEMVRVLTAAQVMRE
;
A
#
# COMPACT_ATOMS: atom_id res chain seq x y z
N MET A 1 50.36 54.95 14.10
CA MET A 1 49.98 53.55 13.81
C MET A 1 49.66 52.80 15.10
N HIS A 2 48.49 52.99 15.73
CA HIS A 2 48.06 52.20 16.91
C HIS A 2 46.53 52.29 17.14
N ARG A 3 45.71 51.92 16.15
CA ARG A 3 44.24 51.80 16.33
C ARG A 3 43.57 50.67 15.54
N LEU A 4 44.33 49.65 15.10
CA LEU A 4 43.79 48.51 14.33
C LEU A 4 43.88 47.15 15.06
N SER A 5 44.57 47.06 16.21
CA SER A 5 44.74 45.80 16.94
C SER A 5 43.66 45.50 17.98
N LEU A 6 42.67 46.37 18.17
CA LEU A 6 41.59 46.19 19.15
C LEU A 6 40.29 45.61 18.56
N PHE A 7 40.12 45.63 17.22
CA PHE A 7 38.94 45.06 16.57
C PHE A 7 39.09 43.57 16.20
N VAL A 8 40.32 43.06 16.07
CA VAL A 8 40.56 41.65 15.71
C VAL A 8 40.45 40.70 16.92
N THR A 9 40.72 41.18 18.13
CA THR A 9 40.62 40.36 19.35
C THR A 9 39.17 40.11 19.77
N VAL A 10 38.23 41.01 19.44
CA VAL A 10 36.79 40.83 19.73
C VAL A 10 36.13 39.86 18.75
N LEU A 11 36.59 39.79 17.50
CA LEU A 11 36.08 38.85 16.49
C LEU A 11 36.60 37.40 16.66
N LEU A 12 37.74 37.20 17.31
CA LEU A 12 38.27 35.87 17.63
C LEU A 12 37.68 35.28 18.93
N LEU A 13 37.20 36.11 19.85
CA LEU A 13 36.56 35.66 21.10
C LEU A 13 35.07 35.31 20.92
N THR A 14 34.38 35.84 19.90
CA THR A 14 32.99 35.47 19.59
C THR A 14 32.89 34.18 18.78
N GLY A 15 33.85 33.89 17.91
CA GLY A 15 33.90 32.64 17.14
C GLY A 15 34.20 31.39 17.98
N GLY A 16 35.05 31.52 19.01
CA GLY A 16 35.37 30.42 19.92
C GLY A 16 34.24 30.06 20.88
N ALA A 17 33.44 31.04 21.31
CA ALA A 17 32.27 30.82 22.17
C ALA A 17 31.14 30.10 21.42
N HIS A 18 30.80 30.53 20.19
CA HIS A 18 29.76 29.87 19.40
C HIS A 18 30.11 28.43 18.98
N ALA A 19 31.38 28.11 18.74
CA ALA A 19 31.80 26.75 18.42
C ALA A 19 31.78 25.81 19.64
N ALA A 20 32.13 26.32 20.82
CA ALA A 20 32.04 25.58 22.08
C ALA A 20 30.59 25.34 22.50
N ASP A 21 29.71 26.32 22.28
CA ASP A 21 28.28 26.21 22.52
C ASP A 21 27.61 25.20 21.58
N ASP A 22 27.96 25.19 20.28
CA ASP A 22 27.42 24.21 19.33
C ASP A 22 27.84 22.77 19.70
N ALA A 23 29.13 22.53 19.98
CA ALA A 23 29.63 21.22 20.39
C ALA A 23 28.95 20.69 21.67
N ALA A 24 28.65 21.59 22.62
CA ALA A 24 27.92 21.24 23.85
C ALA A 24 26.48 20.83 23.56
N LEU A 25 25.79 21.49 22.62
CA LEU A 25 24.42 21.16 22.21
C LEU A 25 24.34 19.81 21.48
N TRP A 26 25.27 19.52 20.57
CA TRP A 26 25.37 18.19 19.95
C TRP A 26 25.58 17.09 20.98
N GLN A 27 26.49 17.31 21.94
CA GLN A 27 26.74 16.36 23.02
C GLN A 27 25.53 16.14 23.94
N ALA A 28 24.80 17.22 24.25
CA ALA A 28 23.55 17.14 25.00
C ALA A 28 22.50 16.32 24.22
N ALA A 29 22.33 16.58 22.92
CA ALA A 29 21.41 15.83 22.07
C ALA A 29 21.69 14.32 22.08
N TYR A 30 22.94 13.88 21.87
CA TYR A 30 23.31 12.46 21.96
C TYR A 30 23.19 11.85 23.37
N THR A 31 23.07 12.69 24.40
CA THR A 31 22.97 12.25 25.80
C THR A 31 21.52 12.09 26.26
N LEU A 32 20.53 12.56 25.50
CA LEU A 32 19.09 12.44 25.82
C LEU A 32 18.64 11.00 26.08
N ASP A 33 19.24 10.02 25.41
CA ASP A 33 18.89 8.61 25.57
C ASP A 33 19.78 7.83 26.55
N LYS A 34 20.72 8.51 27.22
CA LYS A 34 21.60 7.86 28.20
C LYS A 34 20.91 7.76 29.57
N PRO A 35 20.92 6.57 30.21
CA PRO A 35 20.35 6.38 31.54
C PRO A 35 20.90 7.39 32.57
N GLY A 36 20.02 8.04 33.32
CA GLY A 36 20.38 9.00 34.37
C GLY A 36 20.97 10.33 33.91
N LYS A 37 21.07 10.59 32.60
CA LYS A 37 21.62 11.85 32.05
C LYS A 37 20.65 12.64 31.17
N GLY A 38 19.47 12.09 30.91
CA GLY A 38 18.47 12.69 30.00
C GLY A 38 17.94 14.05 30.47
N GLU A 39 17.61 14.20 31.76
CA GLU A 39 17.01 15.45 32.28
C GLU A 39 17.98 16.64 32.18
N ALA A 40 19.25 16.45 32.54
CA ALA A 40 20.27 17.49 32.44
C ALA A 40 20.55 17.87 30.97
N ALA A 41 20.58 16.88 30.08
CA ALA A 41 20.73 17.10 28.64
C ALA A 41 19.54 17.87 28.07
N GLU A 42 18.31 17.51 28.44
CA GLU A 42 17.10 18.21 28.02
C GLU A 42 17.08 19.66 28.52
N ALA A 43 17.44 19.90 29.78
CA ALA A 43 17.53 21.26 30.32
C ALA A 43 18.54 22.13 29.56
N SER A 44 19.71 21.57 29.24
CA SER A 44 20.74 22.24 28.44
C SER A 44 20.25 22.58 27.02
N LEU A 45 19.53 21.65 26.37
CA LEU A 45 18.94 21.88 25.05
C LEU A 45 17.83 22.95 25.10
N ARG A 46 16.98 22.95 26.13
CA ARG A 46 15.95 23.99 26.29
C ARG A 46 16.56 25.39 26.48
N GLN A 47 17.68 25.49 27.18
CA GLN A 47 18.42 26.76 27.35
C GLN A 47 19.06 27.24 26.03
N GLY A 48 19.47 26.33 25.14
CA GLY A 48 20.10 26.66 23.86
C GLY A 48 19.16 27.25 22.80
N GLY A 49 17.84 27.27 23.04
CA GLY A 49 16.85 27.96 22.21
C GLY A 49 16.92 27.59 20.73
N ALA A 50 17.06 28.59 19.86
CA ALA A 50 17.12 28.44 18.41
C ALA A 50 18.24 27.50 17.92
N ALA A 51 19.44 27.58 18.51
CA ALA A 51 20.56 26.75 18.11
C ALA A 51 20.34 25.28 18.48
N ALA A 52 19.79 25.03 19.67
CA ALA A 52 19.44 23.67 20.08
C ALA A 52 18.34 23.07 19.20
N TYR A 53 17.33 23.85 18.84
CA TYR A 53 16.29 23.43 17.89
C TYR A 53 16.89 22.96 16.56
N ASP A 54 17.83 23.72 15.99
CA ASP A 54 18.47 23.37 14.72
C ASP A 54 19.27 22.04 14.81
N VAL A 55 19.91 21.78 15.96
CA VAL A 55 20.59 20.49 16.23
C VAL A 55 19.57 19.34 16.33
N LEU A 56 18.48 19.57 17.07
CA LEU A 56 17.44 18.57 17.28
C LEU A 56 16.76 18.17 15.96
N THR A 57 16.39 19.11 15.10
CA THR A 57 15.72 18.80 13.82
C THR A 57 16.66 18.09 12.85
N LYS A 58 17.96 18.42 12.83
CA LYS A 58 18.95 17.69 12.02
C LYS A 58 19.07 16.23 12.44
N LEU A 59 19.16 15.96 13.74
CA LEU A 59 19.29 14.59 14.26
C LEU A 59 17.99 13.79 14.15
N ALA A 60 16.83 14.41 14.34
CA ALA A 60 15.54 13.76 14.21
C ALA A 60 15.32 13.16 12.80
N ARG A 61 15.69 13.94 11.77
CA ARG A 61 15.50 13.60 10.35
C ARG A 61 16.36 12.43 9.84
N VAL A 62 17.38 12.00 10.58
CA VAL A 62 18.19 10.80 10.25
C VAL A 62 17.32 9.55 10.10
N SER A 63 16.18 9.49 10.79
CA SER A 63 15.22 8.39 10.70
C SER A 63 14.23 8.49 9.53
N GLY A 64 14.32 9.56 8.72
CA GLY A 64 13.34 9.98 7.73
C GLY A 64 12.39 11.05 8.27
N GLU A 65 12.02 12.03 7.44
CA GLU A 65 11.24 13.20 7.85
C GLU A 65 9.82 12.84 8.33
N GLU A 66 9.08 12.02 7.58
CA GLU A 66 7.75 11.54 7.97
C GLU A 66 7.78 10.72 9.26
N ARG A 67 8.83 9.92 9.44
CA ARG A 67 9.03 9.14 10.67
C ARG A 67 9.31 10.05 11.86
N ALA A 68 10.14 11.07 11.69
CA ALA A 68 10.39 12.08 12.71
C ALA A 68 9.12 12.88 13.06
N LEU A 69 8.31 13.26 12.07
CA LEU A 69 7.00 13.91 12.29
C LEU A 69 6.04 12.98 13.04
N ALA A 70 5.98 11.70 12.68
CA ALA A 70 5.16 10.71 13.39
C ALA A 70 5.62 10.48 14.83
N MET A 71 6.93 10.50 15.09
CA MET A 71 7.50 10.42 16.45
C MET A 71 7.19 11.66 17.28
N ALA A 72 7.33 12.85 16.69
CA ALA A 72 6.93 14.12 17.31
C ALA A 72 5.43 14.13 17.62
N ALA A 73 4.59 13.61 16.72
CA ALA A 73 3.15 13.56 16.89
C ALA A 73 2.71 12.71 18.11
N GLY A 74 3.54 11.77 18.56
CA GLY A 74 3.31 11.00 19.77
C GLY A 74 2.13 10.03 19.65
N GLN A 75 1.17 10.13 20.57
CA GLN A 75 -0.01 9.24 20.65
C GLN A 75 -1.22 9.73 19.85
N ARG A 76 -1.11 10.82 19.08
CA ARG A 76 -2.23 11.36 18.27
C ARG A 76 -2.82 10.30 17.34
N MET A 77 -4.14 10.20 17.27
CA MET A 77 -4.85 9.10 16.57
C MET A 77 -4.99 9.33 15.05
N CYS A 78 -3.98 9.88 14.38
CA CYS A 78 -4.03 10.02 12.91
C CYS A 78 -3.50 8.78 12.20
N PRO A 79 -4.28 8.17 11.26
CA PRO A 79 -3.84 6.99 10.51
C PRO A 79 -2.49 7.18 9.81
N MET A 80 -2.23 8.39 9.29
CA MET A 80 -0.95 8.74 8.65
C MET A 80 0.28 8.55 9.55
N PHE A 81 0.12 8.64 10.88
CA PHE A 81 1.22 8.42 11.82
C PHE A 81 1.29 6.97 12.31
N LEU A 82 0.23 6.16 12.12
CA LEU A 82 0.18 4.79 12.62
C LEU A 82 1.10 3.86 11.82
N THR A 83 1.18 4.03 10.50
CA THR A 83 2.07 3.24 9.62
C THR A 83 3.53 3.33 10.04
N HIS A 84 4.02 4.55 10.34
CA HIS A 84 5.40 4.76 10.80
C HIS A 84 5.63 4.34 12.26
N ARG A 85 4.57 4.24 13.08
CA ARG A 85 4.65 3.77 14.48
C ARG A 85 4.61 2.25 14.60
N MET A 86 3.82 1.55 13.77
CA MET A 86 3.72 0.08 13.83
C MET A 86 5.04 -0.62 13.48
N GLY A 87 5.88 -0.01 12.64
CA GLY A 87 7.25 -0.49 12.39
C GLY A 87 8.18 -0.45 13.61
N MET A 88 7.81 0.25 14.69
CA MET A 88 8.62 0.39 15.91
C MET A 88 8.46 -0.77 16.90
N HIS A 89 7.30 -1.42 16.94
CA HIS A 89 7.04 -2.48 17.93
C HIS A 89 7.74 -3.81 17.60
N ALA A 90 8.17 -4.01 16.36
CA ALA A 90 8.92 -5.20 15.95
C ALA A 90 10.39 -5.21 16.43
N LEU A 91 10.93 -4.09 16.93
CA LEU A 91 12.35 -3.93 17.24
C LEU A 91 12.55 -3.25 18.60
N ALA A 92 12.24 -3.97 19.68
CA ALA A 92 12.43 -3.52 21.07
C ALA A 92 13.90 -3.21 21.47
N SER A 93 14.86 -3.34 20.55
CA SER A 93 16.29 -3.10 20.75
C SER A 93 16.84 -1.81 20.12
N GLN A 94 16.03 -0.99 19.47
CA GLN A 94 16.49 0.28 18.86
C GLN A 94 16.53 1.43 19.87
N SER A 95 17.51 2.35 19.69
CA SER A 95 17.61 3.57 20.49
C SER A 95 16.34 4.42 20.37
N ARG A 96 15.89 4.99 21.50
CA ARG A 96 14.76 5.92 21.57
C ARG A 96 15.18 7.36 21.27
N LEU A 97 16.44 7.57 20.91
CA LEU A 97 17.01 8.89 20.65
C LEU A 97 16.23 9.67 19.58
N PRO A 98 15.91 9.12 18.38
CA PRO A 98 15.13 9.85 17.38
C PRO A 98 13.76 10.31 17.88
N GLU A 99 13.11 9.49 18.71
CA GLU A 99 11.82 9.83 19.32
C GLU A 99 11.95 10.99 20.33
N LYS A 100 12.95 10.91 21.23
CA LYS A 100 13.22 11.97 22.21
C LYS A 100 13.58 13.30 21.55
N LEU A 101 14.41 13.27 20.51
CA LEU A 101 14.79 14.45 19.73
C LEU A 101 13.57 15.11 19.07
N SER A 102 12.75 14.31 18.39
CA SER A 102 11.56 14.79 17.66
C SER A 102 10.53 15.40 18.61
N LYS A 103 10.28 14.77 19.76
CA LYS A 103 9.37 15.29 20.79
C LYS A 103 9.89 16.58 21.42
N LEU A 104 11.18 16.63 21.78
CA LEU A 104 11.75 17.84 22.37
C LEU A 104 11.74 19.02 21.38
N ALA A 105 12.04 18.78 20.11
CA ALA A 105 11.93 19.81 19.06
C ALA A 105 10.50 20.35 18.93
N LEU A 106 9.50 19.47 18.95
CA LEU A 106 8.09 19.87 18.93
C LEU A 106 7.72 20.69 20.17
N ASP A 107 8.09 20.22 21.36
CA ASP A 107 7.80 20.90 22.62
C ASP A 107 8.38 22.32 22.66
N MET A 108 9.59 22.51 22.14
CA MET A 108 10.19 23.85 22.03
C MET A 108 9.37 24.79 21.14
N LEU A 109 8.78 24.31 20.04
CA LEU A 109 7.89 25.11 19.18
C LEU A 109 6.53 25.37 19.82
N VAL A 110 6.02 24.46 20.63
CA VAL A 110 4.77 24.68 21.39
C VAL A 110 5.00 25.79 22.43
N GLN A 111 6.15 25.76 23.11
CA GLN A 111 6.49 26.69 24.20
C GLN A 111 6.94 28.08 23.74
N SER A 112 7.57 28.22 22.57
CA SER A 112 8.05 29.51 22.04
C SER A 112 7.33 29.93 20.76
N PRO A 113 6.48 30.98 20.81
CA PRO A 113 5.86 31.57 19.63
C PRO A 113 6.89 32.08 18.60
N GLU A 114 8.00 32.64 19.07
CA GLU A 114 9.07 33.18 18.21
C GLU A 114 9.76 32.06 17.43
N LEU A 115 10.10 30.96 18.11
CA LEU A 115 10.72 29.80 17.47
C LEU A 115 9.77 29.12 16.50
N ARG A 116 8.47 29.04 16.84
CA ARG A 116 7.43 28.52 15.94
C ARG A 116 7.28 29.37 14.69
N GLN A 117 7.31 30.69 14.82
CA GLN A 117 7.25 31.59 13.67
C GLN A 117 8.50 31.46 12.79
N ARG A 118 9.70 31.36 13.40
CA ARG A 118 10.96 31.09 12.68
C ARG A 118 10.88 29.79 11.88
N ALA A 119 10.43 28.70 12.50
CA ALA A 119 10.28 27.40 11.86
C ALA A 119 9.23 27.44 10.72
N ALA A 120 8.10 28.14 10.93
CA ALA A 120 7.06 28.30 9.91
C ALA A 120 7.52 29.08 8.65
N SER A 121 8.58 29.88 8.76
CA SER A 121 9.22 30.59 7.65
C SER A 121 10.58 30.00 7.24
N SER A 122 10.97 28.84 7.77
CA SER A 122 12.25 28.20 7.45
C SER A 122 12.30 27.82 5.97
N ALA A 123 13.50 27.84 5.37
CA ALA A 123 13.72 27.27 4.04
C ALA A 123 13.52 25.74 4.05
N GLU A 124 13.76 25.11 5.20
CA GLU A 124 13.64 23.66 5.40
C GLU A 124 12.16 23.26 5.52
N PRO A 125 11.64 22.40 4.61
CA PRO A 125 10.23 22.03 4.60
C PRO A 125 9.83 21.22 5.85
N PHE A 126 10.75 20.43 6.39
CA PHE A 126 10.57 19.71 7.66
C PHE A 126 10.27 20.65 8.83
N ASP A 127 10.97 21.77 8.96
CA ASP A 127 10.74 22.74 10.05
C ASP A 127 9.35 23.37 9.93
N ARG A 128 8.91 23.66 8.69
CA ARG A 128 7.56 24.17 8.40
C ARG A 128 6.48 23.13 8.75
N ALA A 129 6.73 21.85 8.45
CA ALA A 129 5.85 20.74 8.84
C ALA A 129 5.75 20.60 10.37
N LEU A 130 6.89 20.69 11.07
CA LEU A 130 6.93 20.61 12.53
C LEU A 130 6.25 21.82 13.18
N ALA A 131 6.35 23.01 12.59
CA ALA A 131 5.62 24.20 13.03
C ALA A 131 4.10 24.07 12.84
N LEU A 132 3.64 23.45 11.73
CA LEU A 132 2.22 23.13 11.54
C LEU A 132 1.74 22.14 12.61
N LEU A 133 2.52 21.08 12.88
CA LEU A 133 2.21 20.11 13.93
C LEU A 133 2.16 20.76 15.33
N ALA A 134 3.10 21.66 15.64
CA ALA A 134 3.12 22.39 16.91
C ALA A 134 1.90 23.30 17.08
N SER A 135 1.42 23.91 15.98
CA SER A 135 0.27 24.82 15.98
C SER A 135 -1.04 24.14 16.37
N GLU A 136 -1.13 22.81 16.26
CA GLU A 136 -2.30 22.04 16.69
C GLU A 136 -2.48 21.99 18.21
N ALA A 137 -1.37 22.05 18.96
CA ALA A 137 -1.34 22.06 20.42
C ALA A 137 -1.50 23.47 21.02
N VAL A 138 -1.55 24.51 20.19
CA VAL A 138 -1.63 25.91 20.64
C VAL A 138 -2.99 26.49 20.27
N PRO A 139 -3.72 27.10 21.23
CA PRO A 139 -5.00 27.74 20.95
C PRO A 139 -4.89 28.75 19.80
N ASP A 140 -5.83 28.68 18.86
CA ASP A 140 -5.99 29.60 17.72
C ASP A 140 -4.82 29.72 16.73
N ALA A 141 -3.72 28.98 16.92
CA ALA A 141 -2.55 29.05 16.04
C ALA A 141 -2.73 28.26 14.73
N LEU A 142 -3.52 27.18 14.76
CA LEU A 142 -3.66 26.25 13.64
C LEU A 142 -4.28 26.88 12.37
N PRO A 143 -5.36 27.68 12.42
CA PRO A 143 -5.93 28.29 11.21
C PRO A 143 -4.92 29.08 10.39
N GLY A 144 -4.13 29.95 11.03
CA GLY A 144 -3.09 30.73 10.33
C GLY A 144 -1.94 29.87 9.80
N ALA A 145 -1.63 28.75 10.45
CA ALA A 145 -0.65 27.79 9.94
C ALA A 145 -1.17 27.05 8.68
N VAL A 146 -2.45 26.66 8.65
CA VAL A 146 -3.08 26.02 7.49
C VAL A 146 -3.18 26.99 6.31
N GLU A 147 -3.51 28.26 6.55
CA GLU A 147 -3.56 29.28 5.50
C GLU A 147 -2.20 29.45 4.80
N ARG A 148 -1.09 29.41 5.57
CA ARG A 148 0.27 29.43 5.00
C ARG A 148 0.55 28.22 4.11
N MET A 149 0.07 27.03 4.48
CA MET A 149 0.22 25.83 3.65
C MET A 149 -0.48 25.96 2.30
N GLY A 150 -1.54 26.78 2.21
CA GLY A 150 -2.16 27.12 0.93
C GLY A 150 -1.20 27.74 -0.10
N LYS A 151 -0.12 28.38 0.37
CA LYS A 151 0.94 29.03 -0.46
C LYS A 151 2.27 28.26 -0.47
N GLU A 152 2.32 27.09 0.17
CA GLU A 152 3.54 26.28 0.29
C GLU A 152 4.06 25.84 -1.08
N GLN A 153 5.34 25.96 -1.39
CA GLN A 153 5.86 25.59 -2.72
C GLN A 153 6.19 24.10 -2.82
N GLU A 154 6.53 23.47 -1.69
CA GLU A 154 6.90 22.07 -1.63
C GLU A 154 5.68 21.16 -1.77
N PRO A 155 5.55 20.38 -2.86
CA PRO A 155 4.38 19.55 -3.10
C PRO A 155 4.08 18.60 -1.95
N TRP A 156 5.13 18.03 -1.35
CA TRP A 156 4.96 17.07 -0.29
C TRP A 156 4.37 17.64 0.98
N LEU A 157 4.78 18.86 1.32
CA LEU A 157 4.28 19.51 2.52
C LEU A 157 2.81 19.89 2.33
N VAL A 158 2.40 20.27 1.12
CA VAL A 158 0.98 20.47 0.79
C VAL A 158 0.18 19.16 0.98
N LEU A 159 0.68 18.05 0.43
CA LEU A 159 0.03 16.74 0.53
C LEU A 159 -0.05 16.27 1.99
N TRP A 160 1.05 16.36 2.73
CA TRP A 160 1.14 16.00 4.14
C TRP A 160 0.23 16.88 5.01
N ALA A 161 0.26 18.21 4.81
CA ALA A 161 -0.59 19.16 5.54
C ALA A 161 -2.08 18.89 5.30
N THR A 162 -2.46 18.53 4.07
CA THR A 162 -3.85 18.17 3.73
C THR A 162 -4.32 16.97 4.54
N HIS A 163 -3.51 15.91 4.59
CA HIS A 163 -3.80 14.71 5.40
C HIS A 163 -3.86 15.02 6.89
N PHE A 164 -2.90 15.79 7.40
CA PHE A 164 -2.83 16.17 8.80
C PHE A 164 -4.05 16.99 9.23
N VAL A 165 -4.38 18.05 8.49
CA VAL A 165 -5.52 18.93 8.78
C VAL A 165 -6.83 18.16 8.64
N GLY A 166 -6.98 17.33 7.59
CA GLY A 166 -8.15 16.46 7.43
C GLY A 166 -8.33 15.47 8.59
N CYS A 167 -7.23 14.96 9.16
CA CYS A 167 -7.30 14.14 10.36
C CYS A 167 -7.76 14.95 11.59
N VAL A 168 -7.20 16.15 11.80
CA VAL A 168 -7.55 17.01 12.94
C VAL A 168 -9.03 17.41 12.90
N THR A 169 -9.57 17.75 11.73
CA THR A 169 -11.00 18.10 11.59
C THR A 169 -11.93 16.91 11.85
N GLN A 170 -11.50 15.69 11.56
CA GLN A 170 -12.25 14.47 11.89
C GLN A 170 -12.26 14.18 13.40
N GLN A 171 -11.18 14.50 14.11
CA GLN A 171 -11.03 14.22 15.54
C GLN A 171 -11.63 15.30 16.43
N ASP A 172 -11.56 16.56 16.01
CA ASP A 172 -11.97 17.71 16.81
C ASP A 172 -13.06 18.53 16.09
N ARG A 173 -14.31 18.30 16.49
CA ARG A 173 -15.48 19.00 15.94
C ARG A 173 -15.45 20.51 16.18
N ALA A 174 -14.80 20.98 17.25
CA ALA A 174 -14.70 22.42 17.53
C ALA A 174 -13.74 23.09 16.54
N LYS A 175 -12.61 22.45 16.22
CA LYS A 175 -11.68 22.93 15.19
C LYS A 175 -12.21 22.78 13.77
N ALA A 176 -13.10 21.81 13.52
CA ALA A 176 -13.66 21.55 12.18
C ALA A 176 -14.36 22.76 11.56
N ALA A 177 -15.14 23.52 12.35
CA ALA A 177 -15.87 24.69 11.85
C ALA A 177 -14.94 25.75 11.24
N THR A 178 -13.81 26.01 11.90
CA THR A 178 -12.82 27.00 11.46
C THR A 178 -11.92 26.48 10.35
N LEU A 179 -11.55 25.19 10.40
CA LEU A 179 -10.58 24.61 9.47
C LEU A 179 -11.20 24.12 8.16
N ASN A 180 -12.48 23.75 8.11
CA ASN A 180 -13.10 23.22 6.88
C ASN A 180 -13.04 24.21 5.71
N ALA A 181 -13.20 25.51 6.00
CA ALA A 181 -13.08 26.56 5.00
C ALA A 181 -11.66 26.67 4.41
N LEU A 182 -10.63 26.41 5.23
CA LEU A 182 -9.23 26.43 4.84
C LEU A 182 -8.75 25.10 4.22
N LEU A 183 -9.38 23.99 4.61
CA LEU A 183 -9.06 22.66 4.11
C LEU A 183 -9.48 22.49 2.64
N LYS A 184 -10.59 23.08 2.21
CA LYS A 184 -11.05 22.99 0.82
C LYS A 184 -9.99 23.46 -0.20
N PRO A 185 -9.49 24.71 -0.16
CA PRO A 185 -8.49 25.16 -1.14
C PRO A 185 -7.16 24.39 -1.02
N LEU A 186 -6.77 23.99 0.19
CA LEU A 186 -5.58 23.15 0.39
C LEU A 186 -5.77 21.76 -0.27
N SER A 187 -6.96 21.17 -0.15
CA SER A 187 -7.29 19.88 -0.74
C SER A 187 -7.38 19.93 -2.26
N GLU A 188 -7.97 20.99 -2.83
CA GLU A 188 -8.01 21.21 -4.28
C GLU A 188 -6.59 21.30 -4.86
N ARG A 189 -5.70 22.00 -4.16
CA ARG A 189 -4.29 22.09 -4.55
C ARG A 189 -3.56 20.75 -4.41
N ALA A 190 -3.78 20.04 -3.32
CA ALA A 190 -3.24 18.70 -3.12
C ALA A 190 -3.72 17.73 -4.21
N GLN A 191 -4.98 17.84 -4.63
CA GLN A 191 -5.51 17.05 -5.73
C GLN A 191 -4.82 17.40 -7.05
N ALA A 192 -4.66 18.68 -7.38
CA ALA A 192 -3.92 19.09 -8.58
C ALA A 192 -2.48 18.56 -8.59
N LEU A 193 -1.80 18.55 -7.44
CA LEU A 193 -0.47 17.95 -7.31
C LEU A 193 -0.49 16.43 -7.53
N ARG A 194 -1.49 15.71 -7.01
CA ARG A 194 -1.65 14.27 -7.26
C ARG A 194 -1.94 13.97 -8.72
N ASP A 195 -2.78 14.78 -9.36
CA ASP A 195 -3.15 14.60 -10.76
C ASP A 195 -1.93 14.78 -11.68
N THR A 196 -0.95 15.61 -11.28
CA THR A 196 0.35 15.70 -11.97
C THR A 196 1.31 14.54 -11.67
N GLN A 197 0.99 13.69 -10.68
CA GLN A 197 1.79 12.55 -10.24
C GLN A 197 1.15 11.21 -10.67
N VAL A 198 0.50 11.18 -11.84
CA VAL A 198 -0.02 9.94 -12.43
C VAL A 198 0.76 9.63 -13.70
N CYS A 199 1.30 8.42 -13.80
CA CYS A 199 1.82 7.88 -15.04
C CYS A 199 0.79 6.96 -15.67
N GLN A 200 0.20 7.40 -16.77
CA GLN A 200 -0.84 6.68 -17.50
C GLN A 200 -0.23 5.86 -18.64
N GLU A 201 0.62 6.51 -19.42
CA GLU A 201 1.17 5.96 -20.66
C GLU A 201 2.66 5.64 -20.57
N PRO A 202 3.19 4.67 -21.35
CA PRO A 202 4.61 4.33 -21.36
C PRO A 202 5.55 5.51 -21.62
N ALA A 203 5.12 6.47 -22.44
CA ALA A 203 5.91 7.67 -22.77
C ALA A 203 6.05 8.65 -21.59
N GLU A 204 5.23 8.51 -20.56
CA GLU A 204 5.23 9.38 -19.36
C GLU A 204 6.17 8.84 -18.26
N VAL A 205 6.82 7.69 -18.48
CA VAL A 205 7.81 7.13 -17.56
C VAL A 205 8.98 8.11 -17.42
N ALA A 206 8.99 8.88 -16.33
CA ALA A 206 10.06 9.83 -16.08
C ALA A 206 11.36 9.11 -15.67
N PRO A 207 12.52 9.45 -16.26
CA PRO A 207 13.81 8.80 -15.94
C PRO A 207 14.16 8.82 -14.46
N HIS A 208 13.79 9.88 -13.75
CA HIS A 208 13.99 10.03 -12.30
C HIS A 208 13.39 8.87 -11.50
N TRP A 209 12.16 8.46 -11.81
CA TRP A 209 11.49 7.35 -11.13
C TRP A 209 12.14 6.00 -11.41
N VAL A 210 12.71 5.83 -12.61
CA VAL A 210 13.50 4.64 -12.95
C VAL A 210 14.74 4.55 -12.07
N GLU A 211 15.49 5.64 -11.90
CA GLU A 211 16.68 5.67 -11.06
C GLU A 211 16.37 5.44 -9.58
N LEU A 212 15.32 6.08 -9.05
CA LEU A 212 14.90 5.90 -7.66
C LEU A 212 14.47 4.45 -7.38
N LEU A 213 13.71 3.85 -8.29
CA LEU A 213 13.30 2.45 -8.16
C LEU A 213 14.47 1.49 -8.36
N ALA A 214 15.40 1.76 -9.28
CA ALA A 214 16.58 0.93 -9.47
C ALA A 214 17.48 0.93 -8.23
N SER A 215 17.73 2.11 -7.65
CA SER A 215 18.68 2.32 -6.55
C SER A 215 18.23 1.78 -5.19
N GLY A 216 16.93 1.69 -4.89
CA GLY A 216 16.47 1.37 -3.52
C GLY A 216 15.56 2.41 -2.93
N THR A 217 15.68 3.64 -3.41
CA THR A 217 15.12 4.83 -2.77
C THR A 217 13.61 4.88 -2.91
N ALA A 218 13.06 4.49 -4.07
CA ALA A 218 11.63 4.33 -4.25
C ALA A 218 11.15 2.90 -3.96
N THR A 219 9.91 2.80 -3.48
CA THR A 219 9.23 1.55 -3.15
C THR A 219 7.79 1.57 -3.68
N VAL A 220 7.28 0.40 -4.05
CA VAL A 220 5.89 0.21 -4.45
C VAL A 220 5.05 -0.09 -3.21
N GLN A 221 3.99 0.68 -2.98
CA GLN A 221 3.16 0.65 -1.77
C GLN A 221 1.88 -0.18 -1.96
N GLY A 222 2.04 -1.40 -2.47
CA GLY A 222 0.92 -2.29 -2.80
C GLY A 222 0.19 -1.86 -4.07
N TRP A 223 -1.13 -2.04 -4.11
CA TRP A 223 -1.99 -1.63 -5.22
C TRP A 223 -3.41 -1.37 -4.72
N SER A 224 -4.17 -0.60 -5.50
CA SER A 224 -5.59 -0.38 -5.26
C SER A 224 -6.36 -0.51 -6.56
N ARG A 225 -7.63 -0.93 -6.46
CA ARG A 225 -8.54 -0.98 -7.61
C ARG A 225 -9.81 -0.25 -7.24
N ASN A 226 -10.15 0.78 -8.00
CA ASN A 226 -11.44 1.45 -7.90
C ASN A 226 -12.22 1.23 -9.21
N GLY A 227 -13.27 0.41 -9.14
CA GLY A 227 -13.96 -0.06 -10.34
C GLY A 227 -13.00 -0.83 -11.26
N ASP A 228 -12.74 -0.27 -12.45
CA ASP A 228 -11.91 -0.86 -13.49
C ASP A 228 -10.48 -0.30 -13.56
N GLU A 229 -10.16 0.70 -12.73
CA GLU A 229 -8.85 1.36 -12.73
C GLU A 229 -7.97 0.76 -11.64
N LEU A 230 -6.92 0.03 -12.06
CA LEU A 230 -5.86 -0.45 -11.20
C LEU A 230 -4.79 0.64 -11.06
N ARG A 231 -4.44 0.99 -9.82
CA ARG A 231 -3.41 1.98 -9.49
C ARG A 231 -2.34 1.33 -8.62
N ILE A 232 -1.08 1.55 -8.99
CA ILE A 232 0.09 1.04 -8.29
C ILE A 232 0.89 2.24 -7.76
N PRO A 233 0.74 2.61 -6.48
CA PRO A 233 1.44 3.74 -5.91
C PRO A 233 2.94 3.42 -5.71
N VAL A 234 3.79 4.30 -6.21
CA VAL A 234 5.24 4.33 -6.00
C VAL A 234 5.56 5.53 -5.12
N SER A 235 6.45 5.38 -4.15
CA SER A 235 6.90 6.49 -3.29
C SER A 235 8.38 6.37 -2.98
N ALA A 236 9.09 7.50 -3.05
CA ALA A 236 10.50 7.64 -2.66
C ALA A 236 10.70 8.43 -1.36
N GLY A 237 9.62 9.00 -0.84
CA GLY A 237 9.64 9.84 0.34
C GLY A 237 8.38 10.70 0.43
N PRO A 238 8.36 11.64 1.37
CA PRO A 238 7.22 12.53 1.57
C PRO A 238 6.90 13.25 0.26
N GLY A 239 5.67 13.08 -0.23
CA GLY A 239 5.09 13.68 -1.44
C GLY A 239 5.86 13.59 -2.75
N GLU A 240 6.93 12.81 -2.73
CA GLU A 240 7.51 12.18 -3.89
C GLU A 240 6.77 10.85 -4.05
N SER A 241 5.63 10.93 -4.73
CA SER A 241 4.81 9.79 -5.09
C SER A 241 4.45 9.80 -6.58
N LEU A 242 4.17 8.62 -7.10
CA LEU A 242 3.68 8.41 -8.45
C LEU A 242 2.62 7.31 -8.43
N ASP A 243 1.40 7.64 -8.85
CA ASP A 243 0.40 6.63 -9.16
C ASP A 243 0.66 6.08 -10.55
N VAL A 244 0.89 4.78 -10.64
CA VAL A 244 1.22 4.12 -11.90
C VAL A 244 0.03 3.29 -12.38
N LEU A 245 -0.47 3.59 -13.59
CA LEU A 245 -1.51 2.81 -14.26
C LEU A 245 -0.92 1.60 -15.02
N PRO A 246 -1.73 0.62 -15.44
CA PRO A 246 -1.24 -0.66 -15.95
C PRO A 246 -0.24 -0.60 -17.10
N ASN A 247 -0.44 0.29 -18.09
CA ASN A 247 0.49 0.42 -19.22
C ASN A 247 1.83 0.99 -18.77
N CYS A 248 1.80 2.07 -17.99
CA CYS A 248 3.02 2.67 -17.45
C CYS A 248 3.73 1.71 -16.47
N ALA A 249 3.01 0.88 -15.71
CA ALA A 249 3.61 -0.06 -14.78
C ALA A 249 4.49 -1.10 -15.47
N VAL A 250 4.06 -1.59 -16.64
CA VAL A 250 4.88 -2.49 -17.49
C VAL A 250 6.12 -1.77 -17.98
N ALA A 251 5.99 -0.56 -18.54
CA ALA A 251 7.11 0.21 -19.07
C ALA A 251 8.13 0.62 -17.99
N LEU A 252 7.64 1.07 -16.83
CA LEU A 252 8.45 1.41 -15.68
C LEU A 252 9.21 0.19 -15.15
N TYR A 253 8.55 -0.97 -15.08
CA TYR A 253 9.22 -2.21 -14.72
C TYR A 253 10.34 -2.55 -15.70
N GLU A 254 10.09 -2.49 -17.01
CA GLU A 254 11.09 -2.81 -18.03
C GLU A 254 12.32 -1.91 -17.91
N ALA A 255 12.12 -0.60 -17.76
CA ALA A 255 13.20 0.35 -17.58
C ALA A 255 14.02 0.09 -16.30
N VAL A 256 13.38 -0.31 -15.20
CA VAL A 256 14.07 -0.63 -13.94
C VAL A 256 14.79 -1.99 -14.03
N ALA A 257 14.20 -2.97 -14.72
CA ALA A 257 14.79 -4.28 -14.95
C ALA A 257 16.06 -4.20 -15.81
N GLU A 258 16.09 -3.30 -16.80
CA GLU A 258 17.32 -3.00 -17.57
C GLU A 258 18.47 -2.47 -16.70
N ARG A 259 18.15 -1.86 -15.55
CA ARG A 259 19.12 -1.44 -14.53
C ARG A 259 19.45 -2.53 -13.50
N GLY A 260 18.99 -3.77 -13.73
CA GLY A 260 19.33 -4.94 -12.93
C GLY A 260 18.43 -5.19 -11.72
N ARG A 261 17.28 -4.51 -11.61
CA ARG A 261 16.34 -4.71 -10.49
C ARG A 261 14.94 -5.10 -10.95
N HIS A 262 14.42 -6.19 -10.39
CA HIS A 262 13.13 -6.75 -10.77
C HIS A 262 12.03 -6.45 -9.73
N VAL A 263 11.33 -5.33 -9.91
CA VAL A 263 10.28 -4.85 -8.98
C VAL A 263 8.93 -5.52 -9.29
N ARG A 264 8.74 -6.76 -8.83
CA ARG A 264 7.54 -7.58 -9.13
C ARG A 264 6.22 -6.90 -8.79
N GLU A 265 6.22 -6.01 -7.80
CA GLU A 265 5.05 -5.29 -7.32
C GLU A 265 4.43 -4.38 -8.40
N LEU A 266 5.19 -4.03 -9.45
CA LEU A 266 4.66 -3.32 -10.63
C LEU A 266 3.93 -4.24 -11.62
N LEU A 267 4.36 -5.49 -11.78
CA LEU A 267 3.81 -6.40 -12.80
C LEU A 267 2.71 -7.31 -12.29
N ILE A 268 2.88 -7.89 -11.10
CA ILE A 268 2.01 -8.97 -10.63
C ILE A 268 0.55 -8.49 -10.51
N PRO A 269 0.23 -7.32 -9.92
CA PRO A 269 -1.14 -6.85 -9.87
C PRO A 269 -1.74 -6.61 -11.27
N VAL A 270 -0.94 -6.11 -12.22
CA VAL A 270 -1.38 -5.92 -13.61
C VAL A 270 -1.68 -7.26 -14.28
N ALA A 271 -0.88 -8.29 -14.02
CA ALA A 271 -1.08 -9.62 -14.58
C ALA A 271 -2.29 -10.34 -13.95
N THR A 272 -2.52 -10.21 -12.64
CA THR A 272 -3.52 -11.01 -11.92
C THR A 272 -4.86 -10.30 -11.72
N GLU A 273 -4.88 -8.98 -11.55
CA GLU A 273 -6.08 -8.24 -11.14
C GLU A 273 -6.78 -7.46 -12.26
N GLN A 274 -6.09 -7.26 -13.40
CA GLN A 274 -6.60 -6.46 -14.51
C GLN A 274 -7.41 -7.32 -15.50
N TRP A 275 -8.70 -7.01 -15.67
CA TRP A 275 -9.59 -7.78 -16.54
C TRP A 275 -9.91 -7.09 -17.88
N ARG A 276 -9.90 -5.76 -17.95
CA ARG A 276 -10.30 -5.00 -19.16
C ARG A 276 -9.13 -4.55 -20.05
N ALA A 277 -7.96 -4.25 -19.48
CA ALA A 277 -6.78 -3.87 -20.26
C ALA A 277 -5.99 -5.12 -20.69
N ALA A 278 -6.56 -5.88 -21.63
CA ALA A 278 -6.02 -7.18 -22.04
C ALA A 278 -4.56 -7.11 -22.53
N GLY A 279 -4.18 -6.03 -23.23
CA GLY A 279 -2.81 -5.80 -23.70
C GLY A 279 -1.81 -5.66 -22.54
N ALA A 280 -2.08 -4.76 -21.59
CA ALA A 280 -1.24 -4.56 -20.41
C ALA A 280 -1.10 -5.83 -19.58
N ARG A 281 -2.22 -6.54 -19.37
CA ARG A 281 -2.27 -7.81 -18.65
C ARG A 281 -1.39 -8.87 -19.31
N GLN A 282 -1.49 -9.02 -20.63
CA GLN A 282 -0.69 -9.98 -21.40
C GLN A 282 0.80 -9.64 -21.35
N ALA A 283 1.15 -8.36 -21.54
CA ALA A 283 2.53 -7.90 -21.48
C ALA A 283 3.13 -8.11 -20.08
N ALA A 284 2.41 -7.70 -19.04
CA ALA A 284 2.83 -7.88 -17.65
C ALA A 284 3.03 -9.35 -17.29
N GLY A 285 2.09 -10.22 -17.66
CA GLY A 285 2.20 -11.65 -17.38
C GLY A 285 3.33 -12.32 -18.16
N ALA A 286 3.48 -12.02 -19.46
CA ALA A 286 4.57 -12.55 -20.26
C ALA A 286 5.95 -12.15 -19.69
N ARG A 287 6.09 -10.89 -19.28
CA ARG A 287 7.32 -10.41 -18.65
C ARG A 287 7.56 -11.02 -17.28
N ALA A 288 6.52 -11.08 -16.43
CA ALA A 288 6.62 -11.69 -15.10
C ALA A 288 7.02 -13.17 -15.17
N VAL A 289 6.52 -13.93 -16.16
CA VAL A 289 6.92 -15.32 -16.41
C VAL A 289 8.40 -15.44 -16.77
N LYS A 290 8.89 -14.57 -17.66
CA LYS A 290 10.30 -14.57 -18.08
C LYS A 290 11.23 -14.30 -16.89
N ASP A 291 10.87 -13.35 -16.05
CA ASP A 291 11.74 -12.84 -14.99
C ASP A 291 11.62 -13.67 -13.68
N LEU A 292 10.84 -14.78 -13.68
CA LEU A 292 10.70 -15.67 -12.53
C LEU A 292 12.04 -16.20 -12.01
N GLU A 293 13.03 -16.40 -12.88
CA GLU A 293 14.34 -16.93 -12.52
C GLU A 293 15.16 -15.99 -11.62
N HIS A 294 14.85 -14.69 -11.60
CA HIS A 294 15.54 -13.70 -10.79
C HIS A 294 15.10 -13.69 -9.32
N TYR A 295 14.07 -14.47 -8.96
CA TYR A 295 13.55 -14.52 -7.59
C TYR A 295 14.05 -15.76 -6.83
N PRO A 296 14.28 -15.65 -5.51
CA PRO A 296 14.56 -16.81 -4.65
C PRO A 296 13.46 -17.87 -4.76
N GLU A 297 13.82 -19.15 -4.62
CA GLU A 297 12.94 -20.30 -4.90
C GLU A 297 11.55 -20.20 -4.25
N ALA A 298 11.49 -19.86 -2.96
CA ALA A 298 10.21 -19.72 -2.24
C ALA A 298 9.31 -18.64 -2.85
N GLN A 299 9.89 -17.48 -3.20
CA GLN A 299 9.15 -16.39 -3.85
C GLN A 299 8.78 -16.76 -5.28
N ARG A 300 9.70 -17.38 -6.03
CA ARG A 300 9.47 -17.86 -7.39
C ARG A 300 8.30 -18.82 -7.47
N ASN A 301 8.20 -19.77 -6.54
CA ASN A 301 7.08 -20.73 -6.50
C ASN A 301 5.73 -20.03 -6.25
N GLN A 302 5.71 -19.05 -5.34
CA GLN A 302 4.51 -18.26 -5.08
C GLN A 302 4.10 -17.42 -6.29
N LEU A 303 5.05 -16.75 -6.95
CA LEU A 303 4.77 -15.96 -8.16
C LEU A 303 4.34 -16.83 -9.34
N ALA A 304 4.96 -18.00 -9.50
CA ALA A 304 4.54 -18.98 -10.49
C ALA A 304 3.08 -19.42 -10.24
N ALA A 305 2.70 -19.69 -9.00
CA ALA A 305 1.32 -20.04 -8.65
C ALA A 305 0.32 -18.95 -9.05
N LYS A 306 0.62 -17.68 -8.70
CA LYS A 306 -0.18 -16.51 -9.12
C LYS A 306 -0.39 -16.45 -10.63
N LEU A 307 0.68 -16.58 -11.39
CA LEU A 307 0.65 -16.47 -12.85
C LEU A 307 -0.10 -17.65 -13.49
N VAL A 308 0.09 -18.88 -12.99
CA VAL A 308 -0.68 -20.04 -13.46
C VAL A 308 -2.17 -19.87 -13.19
N ASN A 309 -2.55 -19.43 -11.99
CA ASN A 309 -3.97 -19.23 -11.64
C ASN A 309 -4.60 -18.10 -12.45
N ALA A 310 -3.84 -17.06 -12.77
CA ALA A 310 -4.23 -16.02 -13.72
C ALA A 310 -4.28 -16.51 -15.19
N GLY A 311 -3.96 -17.77 -15.48
CA GLY A 311 -4.09 -18.38 -16.80
C GLY A 311 -2.88 -18.20 -17.72
N PHE A 312 -1.73 -17.79 -17.18
CA PHE A 312 -0.48 -17.74 -17.95
C PHE A 312 0.18 -19.12 -18.00
N THR A 313 0.87 -19.39 -19.12
CA THR A 313 1.69 -20.59 -19.24
C THR A 313 3.04 -20.34 -18.57
N VAL A 314 3.26 -21.02 -17.45
CA VAL A 314 4.48 -20.87 -16.64
C VAL A 314 5.33 -22.14 -16.75
N PRO A 315 6.63 -22.04 -17.12
CA PRO A 315 7.50 -23.22 -17.27
C PRO A 315 7.93 -23.81 -15.92
N VAL A 316 7.94 -23.01 -14.86
CA VAL A 316 8.21 -23.46 -13.50
C VAL A 316 7.04 -24.31 -13.02
N LYS A 317 7.33 -25.57 -12.63
CA LYS A 317 6.35 -26.43 -11.97
C LYS A 317 6.10 -25.92 -10.55
N VAL A 318 4.84 -25.60 -10.26
CA VAL A 318 4.43 -25.16 -8.94
C VAL A 318 4.41 -26.35 -7.99
N THR A 319 5.08 -26.20 -6.86
CA THR A 319 5.15 -27.19 -5.79
C THR A 319 4.34 -26.73 -4.60
N PHE A 320 3.82 -27.68 -3.84
CA PHE A 320 3.10 -27.45 -2.59
C PHE A 320 3.41 -28.58 -1.62
N GLN A 321 3.23 -28.34 -0.32
CA GLN A 321 3.37 -29.37 0.70
C GLN A 321 2.02 -30.00 0.98
N THR A 322 1.89 -31.31 0.76
CA THR A 322 0.64 -32.07 0.96
C THR A 322 0.09 -31.95 2.37
N GLU A 323 0.94 -31.99 3.39
CA GLU A 323 0.55 -31.83 4.81
C GLU A 323 0.01 -30.42 5.14
N ARG A 324 0.34 -29.43 4.30
CA ARG A 324 -0.04 -28.02 4.46
C ARG A 324 -0.88 -27.52 3.29
N ALA A 325 -1.49 -28.42 2.52
CA ALA A 325 -2.22 -28.08 1.30
C ALA A 325 -3.35 -27.07 1.55
N TYR A 326 -3.97 -27.10 2.74
CA TYR A 326 -5.02 -26.16 3.12
C TYR A 326 -4.54 -24.72 3.32
N VAL A 327 -3.28 -24.51 3.73
CA VAL A 327 -2.70 -23.16 3.86
C VAL A 327 -1.94 -22.73 2.59
N GLN A 328 -1.96 -23.57 1.55
CA GLN A 328 -1.29 -23.37 0.25
C GLN A 328 -2.30 -23.54 -0.91
N GLU A 329 -3.53 -23.04 -0.73
CA GLU A 329 -4.62 -23.19 -1.70
C GLU A 329 -4.22 -22.66 -3.08
N GLU A 330 -3.53 -21.51 -3.14
CA GLU A 330 -3.03 -20.90 -4.36
C GLU A 330 -2.03 -21.81 -5.11
N GLN A 331 -1.09 -22.43 -4.39
CA GLN A 331 -0.12 -23.36 -5.00
C GLN A 331 -0.78 -24.68 -5.39
N LEU A 332 -1.74 -25.16 -4.60
CA LEU A 332 -2.50 -26.38 -4.89
C LEU A 332 -3.32 -26.23 -6.16
N GLU A 333 -4.01 -25.10 -6.33
CA GLU A 333 -4.75 -24.76 -7.55
C GLU A 333 -3.82 -24.73 -8.76
N ALA A 334 -2.70 -24.01 -8.65
CA ALA A 334 -1.75 -23.88 -9.74
C ALA A 334 -1.13 -25.23 -10.14
N ALA A 335 -0.76 -26.05 -9.16
CA ALA A 335 -0.28 -27.41 -9.39
C ALA A 335 -1.35 -28.28 -10.09
N ALA A 336 -2.62 -28.15 -9.70
CA ALA A 336 -3.74 -28.84 -10.36
C ALA A 336 -3.94 -28.37 -11.81
N ARG A 337 -3.86 -27.06 -12.07
CA ARG A 337 -3.91 -26.47 -13.43
C ARG A 337 -2.76 -26.98 -14.31
N GLN A 338 -1.58 -27.18 -13.74
CA GLN A 338 -0.42 -27.78 -14.42
C GLN A 338 -0.49 -29.31 -14.54
N GLY A 339 -1.51 -29.95 -13.95
CA GLY A 339 -1.72 -31.40 -14.04
C GLY A 339 -0.86 -32.25 -13.10
N ALA A 340 -0.42 -31.70 -11.96
CA ALA A 340 0.33 -32.45 -10.96
C ALA A 340 -0.53 -33.56 -10.33
N PRO A 341 -0.08 -34.83 -10.32
CA PRO A 341 -0.88 -35.94 -9.79
C PRO A 341 -1.08 -35.84 -8.28
N GLU A 342 -0.12 -35.31 -7.53
CA GLU A 342 -0.26 -35.14 -6.07
C GLU A 342 -1.35 -34.11 -5.73
N ALA A 343 -1.50 -33.07 -6.55
CA ALA A 343 -2.54 -32.05 -6.38
C ALA A 343 -3.95 -32.65 -6.50
N LYS A 344 -4.15 -33.55 -7.48
CA LYS A 344 -5.41 -34.29 -7.64
C LYS A 344 -5.77 -35.06 -6.37
N ALA A 345 -4.82 -35.83 -5.82
CA ALA A 345 -5.05 -36.63 -4.62
C ALA A 345 -5.38 -35.75 -3.42
N ALA A 346 -4.63 -34.67 -3.21
CA ALA A 346 -4.84 -33.72 -2.12
C ALA A 346 -6.22 -33.04 -2.20
N ILE A 347 -6.64 -32.58 -3.40
CA ILE A 347 -7.95 -31.95 -3.60
C ILE A 347 -9.08 -32.94 -3.32
N LEU A 348 -8.99 -34.17 -3.85
CA LEU A 348 -10.02 -35.19 -3.63
C LEU A 348 -10.17 -35.56 -2.14
N GLN A 349 -9.06 -35.60 -1.40
CA GLN A 349 -9.08 -35.87 0.04
C GLN A 349 -9.64 -34.69 0.85
N ALA A 350 -9.38 -33.45 0.41
CA ALA A 350 -9.79 -32.24 1.11
C ALA A 350 -11.22 -31.77 0.77
N ALA A 351 -11.80 -32.25 -0.34
CA ALA A 351 -13.13 -31.86 -0.80
C ALA A 351 -14.23 -32.63 -0.05
N PHE A 352 -14.61 -32.13 1.12
CA PHE A 352 -15.73 -32.65 1.92
C PHE A 352 -16.58 -31.51 2.48
N CYS A 353 -17.74 -31.86 3.05
CA CYS A 353 -18.64 -30.88 3.65
C CYS A 353 -18.05 -30.34 4.95
N ARG A 354 -17.58 -29.10 4.94
CA ARG A 354 -17.02 -28.41 6.09
C ARG A 354 -17.94 -27.27 6.53
N ASP A 355 -18.04 -27.06 7.84
CA ASP A 355 -18.91 -26.03 8.44
C ASP A 355 -18.28 -24.63 8.56
N SER A 356 -17.04 -24.42 8.11
CA SER A 356 -16.30 -23.16 8.30
C SER A 356 -16.05 -22.40 6.99
N GLY A 357 -16.19 -21.07 7.05
CA GLY A 357 -16.17 -20.16 5.90
C GLY A 357 -14.80 -19.92 5.23
N SER A 358 -14.89 -19.43 3.99
CA SER A 358 -13.86 -18.98 3.04
C SER A 358 -12.80 -20.00 2.61
N GLY A 359 -12.62 -20.16 1.28
CA GLY A 359 -11.58 -21.01 0.66
C GLY A 359 -11.91 -22.49 0.68
N SER A 360 -12.95 -22.89 -0.06
CA SER A 360 -13.42 -24.28 -0.05
C SER A 360 -12.63 -25.12 -1.08
N PRO A 361 -11.91 -26.18 -0.65
CA PRO A 361 -11.26 -27.14 -1.56
C PRO A 361 -12.21 -27.77 -2.59
N VAL A 362 -13.54 -27.61 -2.38
CA VAL A 362 -14.59 -28.06 -3.29
C VAL A 362 -14.54 -27.35 -4.64
N SER A 363 -14.22 -26.05 -4.69
CA SER A 363 -14.14 -25.32 -5.98
C SER A 363 -12.97 -25.83 -6.84
N LEU A 364 -11.90 -26.29 -6.18
CA LEU A 364 -10.71 -26.85 -6.82
C LEU A 364 -10.96 -28.18 -7.54
N LEU A 365 -12.06 -28.88 -7.23
CA LEU A 365 -12.50 -30.05 -8.01
C LEU A 365 -12.67 -29.72 -9.50
N GLY A 366 -12.95 -28.45 -9.83
CA GLY A 366 -13.03 -27.96 -11.20
C GLY A 366 -11.75 -28.13 -12.01
N PHE A 367 -10.59 -28.16 -11.34
CA PHE A 367 -9.28 -28.32 -11.97
C PHE A 367 -8.83 -29.78 -11.99
N VAL A 368 -9.51 -30.65 -11.24
CA VAL A 368 -9.27 -32.10 -11.25
C VAL A 368 -10.07 -32.72 -12.40
N LYS A 369 -9.40 -32.98 -13.52
CA LYS A 369 -10.04 -33.65 -14.67
C LYS A 369 -10.57 -35.04 -14.27
N GLY A 370 -11.79 -35.36 -14.70
CA GLY A 370 -12.33 -36.72 -14.65
C GLY A 370 -13.73 -36.83 -14.02
N ARG A 371 -14.33 -38.00 -14.19
CA ARG A 371 -15.69 -38.31 -13.71
C ARG A 371 -15.79 -38.30 -12.19
N GLU A 372 -14.76 -38.77 -11.50
CA GLU A 372 -14.68 -38.82 -10.03
C GLU A 372 -14.87 -37.44 -9.40
N ALA A 373 -14.17 -36.42 -9.89
CA ALA A 373 -14.30 -35.05 -9.39
C ALA A 373 -15.70 -34.47 -9.65
N ALA A 374 -16.26 -34.73 -10.83
CA ALA A 374 -17.61 -34.29 -11.18
C ALA A 374 -18.69 -34.99 -10.31
N ASP A 375 -18.51 -36.29 -10.03
CA ASP A 375 -19.41 -37.05 -9.16
C ASP A 375 -19.34 -36.54 -7.71
N LEU A 376 -18.14 -36.28 -7.20
CA LEU A 376 -17.95 -35.71 -5.87
C LEU A 376 -18.54 -34.30 -5.77
N ALA A 377 -18.25 -33.41 -6.72
CA ALA A 377 -18.82 -32.05 -6.76
C ALA A 377 -20.35 -32.10 -6.79
N HIS A 378 -20.95 -32.96 -7.62
CA HIS A 378 -22.40 -33.10 -7.66
C HIS A 378 -23.00 -33.63 -6.36
N GLN A 379 -22.33 -34.57 -5.69
CA GLN A 379 -22.76 -35.07 -4.38
C GLN A 379 -22.69 -33.97 -3.31
N LEU A 380 -21.61 -33.19 -3.28
CA LEU A 380 -21.42 -32.08 -2.35
C LEU A 380 -22.47 -30.98 -2.57
N ALA A 381 -22.72 -30.61 -3.83
CA ALA A 381 -23.76 -29.64 -4.18
C ALA A 381 -25.16 -30.03 -3.67
N ARG A 382 -25.48 -31.32 -3.66
CA ARG A 382 -26.79 -31.82 -3.22
C ARG A 382 -26.90 -31.99 -1.71
N LYS A 383 -25.83 -32.43 -1.06
CA LYS A 383 -25.85 -32.79 0.37
C LYS A 383 -25.51 -31.60 1.28
N CYS A 384 -24.81 -30.59 0.76
CA CYS A 384 -24.14 -29.59 1.57
C CYS A 384 -24.47 -28.18 1.07
N PRO A 385 -25.52 -27.54 1.62
CA PRO A 385 -26.01 -26.24 1.14
C PRO A 385 -24.95 -25.14 1.09
N ARG A 386 -23.99 -25.15 2.02
CA ARG A 386 -22.88 -24.16 2.06
C ARG A 386 -21.85 -24.35 0.95
N ALA A 387 -21.66 -25.59 0.48
CA ALA A 387 -20.70 -25.90 -0.59
C ALA A 387 -21.34 -25.81 -1.99
N LEU A 388 -22.65 -25.53 -2.08
CA LEU A 388 -23.39 -25.50 -3.34
C LEU A 388 -22.78 -24.54 -4.37
N PRO A 389 -22.41 -23.29 -4.06
CA PRO A 389 -21.79 -22.39 -5.04
C PRO A 389 -20.46 -22.92 -5.57
N ASP A 390 -19.56 -23.37 -4.68
CA ASP A 390 -18.23 -23.88 -5.03
C ASP A 390 -18.31 -25.19 -5.83
N ALA A 391 -19.19 -26.10 -5.43
CA ALA A 391 -19.43 -27.34 -6.14
C ALA A 391 -20.04 -27.09 -7.53
N THR A 392 -20.93 -26.10 -7.64
CA THR A 392 -21.47 -25.68 -8.94
C THR A 392 -20.38 -25.05 -9.81
N ALA A 393 -19.50 -24.23 -9.22
CA ALA A 393 -18.33 -23.66 -9.90
C ALA A 393 -17.41 -24.76 -10.47
N ALA A 394 -17.11 -25.79 -9.67
CA ALA A 394 -16.35 -26.96 -10.11
C ALA A 394 -17.01 -27.67 -11.29
N LEU A 395 -18.32 -27.93 -11.22
CA LEU A 395 -19.07 -28.56 -12.32
C LEU A 395 -19.09 -27.70 -13.59
N VAL A 396 -19.15 -26.37 -13.46
CA VAL A 396 -19.05 -25.43 -14.59
C VAL A 396 -17.68 -25.54 -15.26
N ARG A 397 -16.58 -25.52 -14.49
CA ARG A 397 -15.21 -25.70 -15.01
C ARG A 397 -15.02 -27.05 -15.71
N LEU A 398 -15.58 -28.11 -15.14
CA LEU A 398 -15.59 -29.45 -15.73
C LEU A 398 -16.52 -29.59 -16.95
N LYS A 399 -17.30 -28.55 -17.27
CA LYS A 399 -18.30 -28.54 -18.35
C LYS A 399 -19.35 -29.66 -18.19
N ASP A 400 -19.68 -30.00 -16.95
CA ASP A 400 -20.65 -31.05 -16.63
C ASP A 400 -22.08 -30.48 -16.67
N LYS A 401 -22.98 -31.16 -17.40
CA LYS A 401 -24.38 -30.74 -17.56
C LYS A 401 -25.16 -30.68 -16.25
N ARG A 402 -24.70 -31.40 -15.21
CA ARG A 402 -25.30 -31.37 -13.87
C ARG A 402 -25.16 -30.02 -13.17
N ALA A 403 -24.31 -29.11 -13.68
CA ALA A 403 -24.27 -27.72 -13.21
C ALA A 403 -25.58 -26.95 -13.51
N LEU A 404 -26.24 -27.22 -14.65
CA LEU A 404 -27.39 -26.44 -15.13
C LEU A 404 -28.56 -26.34 -14.14
N PRO A 405 -29.02 -27.44 -13.49
CA PRO A 405 -30.07 -27.35 -12.47
C PRO A 405 -29.61 -26.67 -11.17
N LEU A 406 -28.31 -26.64 -10.89
CA LEU A 406 -27.73 -26.09 -9.66
C LEU A 406 -27.44 -24.58 -9.74
N LEU A 407 -27.30 -24.04 -10.95
CA LEU A 407 -26.96 -22.62 -11.18
C LEU A 407 -27.89 -21.63 -10.46
N GLY A 408 -29.21 -21.83 -10.54
CA GLY A 408 -30.17 -20.91 -9.90
C GLY A 408 -29.99 -20.85 -8.37
N PRO A 409 -30.09 -22.00 -7.68
CA PRO A 409 -29.81 -22.09 -6.24
C PRO A 409 -28.41 -21.57 -5.84
N ALA A 410 -27.38 -21.85 -6.64
CA ALA A 410 -26.01 -21.39 -6.38
C ALA A 410 -25.86 -19.87 -6.48
N LEU A 411 -26.54 -19.23 -7.45
CA LEU A 411 -26.55 -17.78 -7.63
C LEU A 411 -27.29 -17.03 -6.51
N ALA A 412 -28.19 -17.72 -5.80
CA ALA A 412 -28.92 -17.14 -4.67
C ALA A 412 -28.09 -17.04 -3.38
N ALA A 413 -26.89 -17.64 -3.32
CA ALA A 413 -26.00 -17.51 -2.16
C ALA A 413 -25.47 -16.06 -2.01
N PRO A 414 -25.08 -15.59 -0.81
CA PRO A 414 -24.52 -14.24 -0.62
C PRO A 414 -23.27 -13.98 -1.46
N ASP A 415 -23.02 -12.73 -1.85
CA ASP A 415 -22.00 -12.33 -2.84
C ASP A 415 -20.60 -12.90 -2.57
N GLY A 416 -20.11 -12.81 -1.32
CA GLY A 416 -18.79 -13.34 -0.93
C GLY A 416 -18.68 -14.87 -0.88
N VAL A 417 -19.77 -15.60 -1.12
CA VAL A 417 -19.80 -17.07 -1.26
C VAL A 417 -19.85 -17.47 -2.75
N ARG A 418 -20.04 -16.51 -3.67
CA ARG A 418 -20.18 -16.76 -5.12
C ARG A 418 -18.90 -16.49 -5.91
N ASP A 419 -17.81 -16.08 -5.28
CA ASP A 419 -16.58 -15.68 -5.98
C ASP A 419 -16.04 -16.79 -6.90
N SER A 420 -15.93 -18.03 -6.39
CA SER A 420 -15.53 -19.19 -7.18
C SER A 420 -16.47 -19.45 -8.37
N LEU A 421 -17.78 -19.25 -8.21
CA LEU A 421 -18.75 -19.42 -9.29
C LEU A 421 -18.63 -18.33 -10.36
N ARG A 422 -18.38 -17.08 -9.93
CA ARG A 422 -18.14 -15.94 -10.82
C ARG A 422 -16.93 -16.23 -11.70
N GLU A 423 -15.82 -16.63 -11.10
CA GLU A 423 -14.58 -16.99 -11.80
C GLU A 423 -14.79 -18.16 -12.76
N ALA A 424 -15.44 -19.25 -12.31
CA ALA A 424 -15.73 -20.41 -13.15
C ALA A 424 -16.56 -20.04 -14.39
N LEU A 425 -17.51 -19.11 -14.25
CA LEU A 425 -18.31 -18.60 -15.36
C LEU A 425 -17.48 -17.71 -16.29
N MET A 426 -16.51 -16.93 -15.79
CA MET A 426 -15.60 -16.16 -16.64
C MET A 426 -14.65 -17.07 -17.43
N GLU A 427 -14.19 -18.16 -16.83
CA GLU A 427 -13.21 -19.08 -17.45
C GLU A 427 -13.83 -20.10 -18.40
N SER A 428 -15.01 -20.63 -18.06
CA SER A 428 -15.57 -21.84 -18.68
C SER A 428 -17.03 -21.71 -19.11
N LEU A 429 -17.45 -20.50 -19.52
CA LEU A 429 -18.80 -20.28 -20.02
C LEU A 429 -19.11 -21.17 -21.24
N THR A 430 -20.19 -21.94 -21.16
CA THR A 430 -20.69 -22.75 -22.29
C THR A 430 -22.03 -22.21 -22.79
N PRO A 431 -22.41 -22.45 -24.06
CA PRO A 431 -23.69 -21.97 -24.61
C PRO A 431 -24.92 -22.41 -23.80
N GLN A 432 -24.87 -23.60 -23.18
CA GLN A 432 -25.96 -24.11 -22.35
C GLN A 432 -26.05 -23.36 -21.02
N VAL A 433 -24.90 -23.07 -20.40
CA VAL A 433 -24.83 -22.24 -19.18
C VAL A 433 -25.29 -20.82 -19.48
N THR A 434 -24.85 -20.22 -20.60
CA THR A 434 -25.31 -18.88 -21.05
C THR A 434 -26.82 -18.82 -21.21
N THR A 435 -27.41 -19.79 -21.93
CA THR A 435 -28.87 -19.87 -22.12
C THR A 435 -29.60 -19.97 -20.79
N LYS A 436 -29.12 -20.82 -19.88
CA LYS A 436 -29.70 -20.97 -18.55
C LYS A 436 -29.58 -19.70 -17.71
N LEU A 437 -28.43 -19.02 -17.76
CA LEU A 437 -28.17 -17.77 -17.02
C LEU A 437 -29.10 -16.65 -17.51
N ARG A 438 -29.26 -16.47 -18.84
CA ARG A 438 -30.22 -15.52 -19.41
C ARG A 438 -31.66 -15.82 -18.99
N ALA A 439 -32.04 -17.10 -19.02
CA ALA A 439 -33.38 -17.51 -18.58
C ALA A 439 -33.62 -17.26 -17.08
N LEU A 440 -32.59 -17.36 -16.24
CA LEU A 440 -32.67 -17.03 -14.81
C LEU A 440 -32.76 -15.51 -14.59
N ALA A 441 -31.96 -14.73 -15.32
CA ALA A 441 -32.02 -13.26 -15.27
C ALA A 441 -33.37 -12.71 -15.75
N ALA A 442 -33.93 -13.25 -16.84
CA ALA A 442 -35.27 -12.88 -17.33
C ALA A 442 -36.38 -13.17 -16.31
N LYS A 443 -36.16 -14.13 -15.40
CA LYS A 443 -37.06 -14.47 -14.28
C LYS A 443 -36.75 -13.70 -12.99
N LYS A 444 -35.82 -12.75 -13.02
CA LYS A 444 -35.34 -11.99 -11.86
C LYS A 444 -34.86 -12.88 -10.71
N ALA A 445 -34.23 -14.01 -11.03
CA ALA A 445 -33.64 -14.87 -10.02
C ALA A 445 -32.50 -14.13 -9.29
N ALA A 446 -32.41 -14.29 -7.97
CA ALA A 446 -31.38 -13.65 -7.14
C ALA A 446 -29.96 -13.92 -7.70
N GLY A 447 -29.15 -12.87 -7.79
CA GLY A 447 -27.77 -12.91 -8.28
C GLY A 447 -27.60 -13.11 -9.81
N ALA A 448 -28.66 -13.46 -10.55
CA ALA A 448 -28.55 -13.78 -11.98
C ALA A 448 -28.37 -12.53 -12.87
N GLU A 449 -29.11 -11.45 -12.60
CA GLU A 449 -28.98 -10.19 -13.35
C GLU A 449 -27.60 -9.56 -13.15
N GLU A 450 -27.11 -9.55 -11.91
CA GLU A 450 -25.76 -9.10 -11.58
C GLU A 450 -24.70 -9.91 -12.31
N MET A 451 -24.82 -11.24 -12.30
CA MET A 451 -23.87 -12.13 -12.98
C MET A 451 -23.84 -11.91 -14.49
N VAL A 452 -25.02 -11.76 -15.14
CA VAL A 452 -25.08 -11.41 -16.57
C VAL A 452 -24.37 -10.10 -16.83
N ARG A 453 -24.65 -9.05 -16.04
CA ARG A 453 -23.99 -7.74 -16.17
C ARG A 453 -22.48 -7.84 -16.07
N VAL A 454 -21.96 -8.59 -15.10
CA VAL A 454 -20.51 -8.81 -14.91
C VAL A 454 -19.90 -9.52 -16.12
N LEU A 455 -20.51 -10.62 -16.59
CA LEU A 455 -19.99 -11.39 -17.72
C LEU A 455 -20.05 -10.63 -19.05
N THR A 456 -21.08 -9.78 -19.25
CA THR A 456 -21.19 -8.89 -20.41
C THR A 456 -20.16 -7.77 -20.35
N ALA A 457 -19.97 -7.14 -19.18
CA ALA A 457 -18.94 -6.10 -18.99
C ALA A 457 -17.51 -6.66 -19.19
N ALA A 458 -17.29 -7.93 -18.87
CA ALA A 458 -16.05 -8.64 -19.13
C ALA A 458 -15.92 -9.17 -20.58
N GLN A 459 -16.93 -8.95 -21.44
CA GLN A 459 -17.00 -9.43 -22.83
C GLN A 459 -16.93 -10.96 -22.98
N VAL A 460 -17.10 -11.72 -21.89
CA VAL A 460 -17.19 -13.20 -21.90
C VAL A 460 -18.54 -13.65 -22.45
N MET A 461 -19.58 -12.90 -22.13
CA MET A 461 -20.94 -13.13 -22.60
C MET A 461 -21.35 -12.03 -23.57
N ARG A 462 -21.57 -12.39 -24.84
CA ARG A 462 -22.15 -11.47 -25.82
C ARG A 462 -23.60 -11.18 -25.47
N GLU A 463 -24.14 -10.06 -25.94
CA GLU A 463 -25.55 -9.70 -25.77
C GLU A 463 -26.50 -10.76 -26.36
#